data_AF-A0A0C3AI54-F1
#
_entry.id   AF-A0A0C3AI54-F1
#
_cell.length_a   1.000
_cell.length_b   1.000
_cell.length_c   1.000
_cell.angle_alpha   90.00
_cell.angle_beta   90.00
_cell.angle_gamma   90.00
#
_symmetry.space_group_name_H-M   'P 1'
#
loop_
_entity.id
_entity.type
_entity.pdbx_description
1 polymer ?
#
loop_
_entity_poly.entity_id
_entity_poly.type
_entity_poly.pdbx_seq_one_letter_code
_entity_poly.pdbx_strand_id
1 'polypeptide(L)'
;MSVNLHFANGSIRNTTISCDSLGIHYTVSKNRKVISLSRWDGRTNSNVVVGEFKLPFFRKDRIRVGPNGKWQPMRDYFDKPGMFSTSMTFRSNNGVKYTWKEHHGHLIMTRSGKKGALIKYHRNRWKSSYLEVLDSSTINGLDTILLTFLIAERKKRKRRETRTQQAEAIASGVGG
;
A
#
# COMPACT_ATOMS: atom_id res chain seq x y z
N MET A 1 -17.88 4.98 -12.97
CA MET A 1 -17.41 6.22 -12.31
C MET A 1 -16.13 5.91 -11.57
N SER A 2 -15.11 6.77 -11.64
CA SER A 2 -13.89 6.65 -10.84
C SER A 2 -13.98 7.48 -9.57
N VAL A 3 -13.30 7.03 -8.52
CA VAL A 3 -13.27 7.67 -7.20
C VAL A 3 -11.82 7.96 -6.84
N ASN A 4 -11.53 9.17 -6.36
CA ASN A 4 -10.18 9.57 -5.98
C ASN A 4 -10.06 9.62 -4.45
N LEU A 5 -9.13 8.83 -3.91
CA LEU A 5 -8.72 8.90 -2.51
C LEU A 5 -7.47 9.78 -2.42
N HIS A 6 -7.61 10.97 -1.84
CA HIS A 6 -6.55 11.96 -1.76
C HIS A 6 -5.71 11.75 -0.51
N PHE A 7 -4.40 11.89 -0.66
CA PHE A 7 -3.45 11.87 0.45
C PHE A 7 -3.20 13.31 0.89
N ALA A 8 -3.28 13.56 2.20
CA ALA A 8 -2.98 14.89 2.74
C ALA A 8 -1.51 15.29 2.54
N ASN A 9 -0.60 14.30 2.47
CA ASN A 9 0.81 14.56 2.20
C ASN A 9 1.48 13.37 1.47
N GLY A 10 2.75 13.53 1.09
CA GLY A 10 3.52 12.49 0.38
C GLY A 10 4.03 11.33 1.26
N SER A 11 3.77 11.36 2.57
CA SER A 11 4.19 10.33 3.52
C SER A 11 3.29 9.10 3.43
N ILE A 12 3.90 7.92 3.53
CA ILE A 12 3.19 6.63 3.62
C ILE A 12 3.22 6.05 5.04
N ARG A 13 3.62 6.88 6.01
CA ARG A 13 3.82 6.48 7.41
C ARG A 13 2.96 7.32 8.36
N ASN A 14 2.75 8.60 8.01
CA ASN A 14 1.98 9.58 8.77
C ASN A 14 1.20 10.44 7.76
N THR A 15 0.01 9.99 7.37
CA THR A 15 -0.85 10.70 6.41
C THR A 15 -2.31 10.36 6.68
N THR A 16 -3.21 11.22 6.25
CA THR A 16 -4.61 10.87 6.07
C THR A 16 -4.87 10.56 4.60
N ILE A 17 -5.84 9.67 4.36
CA ILE A 17 -6.35 9.30 3.04
C ILE A 17 -7.85 9.52 3.09
N SER A 18 -8.38 10.45 2.29
CA SER A 18 -9.80 10.80 2.33
C SER A 18 -10.45 10.89 0.95
N CYS A 19 -11.76 10.72 0.95
CA CYS A 19 -12.65 11.01 -0.16
C CYS A 19 -13.96 11.53 0.41
N ASP A 20 -14.08 12.86 0.42
CA ASP A 20 -15.18 13.55 1.12
C ASP A 20 -16.54 13.25 0.48
N SER A 21 -16.58 13.08 -0.84
CA SER A 21 -17.81 12.73 -1.56
C SER A 21 -18.42 11.38 -1.16
N LEU A 22 -17.62 10.50 -0.56
CA LEU A 22 -18.06 9.19 -0.05
C LEU A 22 -18.01 9.09 1.48
N GLY A 23 -17.66 10.18 2.18
CA GLY A 23 -17.44 10.17 3.63
C GLY A 23 -16.33 9.20 4.06
N ILE A 24 -15.36 8.93 3.19
CA ILE A 24 -14.28 7.98 3.45
C ILE A 24 -13.12 8.74 4.09
N HIS A 25 -12.72 8.33 5.30
CA HIS A 25 -11.55 8.89 5.99
C HIS A 25 -10.72 7.79 6.65
N TYR A 26 -9.43 7.74 6.30
CA TYR A 26 -8.44 6.87 6.89
C TYR A 26 -7.27 7.67 7.44
N THR A 27 -6.71 7.18 8.54
CA THR A 27 -5.51 7.72 9.16
C THR A 27 -4.43 6.65 9.19
N VAL A 28 -3.28 6.98 8.62
CA VAL A 28 -2.05 6.19 8.70
C VAL A 28 -1.17 6.82 9.76
N SER A 29 -0.83 6.08 10.80
CA SER A 29 0.04 6.54 11.88
C SER A 29 1.19 5.56 12.10
N LYS A 30 2.38 6.11 12.37
CA LYS A 30 3.56 5.32 12.73
C LYS A 30 3.83 5.43 14.22
N ASN A 31 3.78 4.31 14.92
CA ASN A 31 4.25 4.17 16.29
C ASN A 31 5.48 3.24 16.36
N ARG A 32 6.65 3.80 16.67
CA ARG A 32 7.95 3.09 16.68
C ARG A 32 8.21 2.34 15.35
N LYS A 33 8.04 1.01 15.36
CA LYS A 33 8.26 0.11 14.21
C LYS A 33 6.95 -0.40 13.58
N VAL A 34 5.81 0.03 14.12
CA VAL A 34 4.47 -0.35 13.68
C VAL A 34 3.86 0.80 12.90
N ILE A 35 3.27 0.49 11.74
CA ILE A 35 2.40 1.40 11.01
C ILE A 35 0.99 0.85 11.14
N SER A 36 0.08 1.69 11.61
CA SER A 36 -1.31 1.34 11.85
C SER A 36 -2.18 2.14 10.88
N LEU A 37 -3.13 1.46 10.25
CA LEU A 37 -4.16 2.03 9.41
C LEU A 37 -5.46 2.00 10.19
N SER A 38 -6.04 3.16 10.42
CA SER A 38 -7.32 3.32 11.09
C SER A 38 -8.34 3.94 10.15
N ARG A 39 -9.58 3.48 10.23
CA ARG A 39 -10.72 4.02 9.50
C ARG A 39 -11.60 4.81 10.47
N TRP A 40 -12.03 5.99 10.08
CA TRP A 40 -13.04 6.72 10.84
C TRP A 40 -14.41 6.08 10.64
N ASP A 41 -15.10 5.81 11.74
CA ASP A 41 -16.48 5.34 11.77
C ASP A 41 -17.39 6.48 12.26
N GLY A 42 -18.20 7.02 11.35
CA GLY A 42 -19.12 8.11 11.66
C GLY A 42 -20.24 7.73 12.63
N ARG A 43 -20.54 6.44 12.82
CA ARG A 43 -21.57 6.00 13.78
C ARG A 43 -21.08 6.10 15.21
N THR A 44 -19.82 5.73 15.44
CA THR A 44 -19.21 5.73 16.78
C THR A 44 -18.37 6.99 17.03
N ASN A 45 -18.26 7.87 16.03
CA ASN A 45 -17.37 9.03 15.99
C ASN A 45 -15.94 8.70 16.44
N SER A 46 -15.45 7.52 16.03
CA SER A 46 -14.19 6.96 16.52
C SER A 46 -13.34 6.37 15.39
N ASN A 47 -12.03 6.26 15.63
CA ASN A 47 -11.11 5.63 14.68
C ASN A 47 -10.95 4.14 15.03
N VAL A 48 -11.35 3.27 14.11
CA VAL A 48 -11.20 1.81 14.24
C VAL A 48 -9.95 1.36 13.51
N VAL A 49 -9.05 0.65 14.20
CA VAL A 49 -7.85 0.09 13.58
C VAL A 49 -8.25 -1.07 12.66
N VAL A 50 -8.07 -0.89 11.36
CA VAL A 50 -8.42 -1.88 10.33
C VAL A 50 -7.24 -2.74 9.91
N GLY A 51 -6.02 -2.34 10.24
CA GLY A 51 -4.84 -3.14 9.94
C GLY A 51 -3.55 -2.52 10.44
N GLU A 52 -2.56 -3.36 10.66
CA GLU A 52 -1.23 -2.94 11.13
C GLU A 52 -0.14 -3.75 10.44
N PHE A 53 1.02 -3.13 10.27
CA PHE A 53 2.19 -3.83 9.76
C PHE A 53 3.49 -3.35 10.39
N LYS A 54 4.44 -4.28 10.50
CA LYS A 54 5.79 -4.03 11.03
C LYS A 54 6.81 -4.38 9.96
N LEU A 55 7.68 -3.41 9.67
CA LEU A 55 8.80 -3.56 8.75
C LEU A 55 10.11 -3.25 9.48
N PRO A 56 10.55 -4.14 10.37
CA PRO A 56 11.81 -3.98 11.10
C PRO A 56 13.02 -4.15 10.17
N PHE A 57 14.13 -3.48 10.48
CA PHE A 57 15.36 -3.56 9.68
C PHE A 57 16.01 -4.96 9.68
N PHE A 58 15.94 -5.67 10.81
CA PHE A 58 16.64 -6.96 11.04
C PHE A 58 15.72 -8.14 11.36
N ARG A 59 14.39 -7.94 11.43
CA ARG A 59 13.43 -9.01 11.78
C ARG A 59 12.51 -9.30 10.60
N LYS A 60 11.79 -10.42 10.67
CA LYS A 60 10.80 -10.81 9.66
C LYS A 60 9.63 -9.83 9.67
N ASP A 61 9.26 -9.33 8.50
CA ASP A 61 8.11 -8.46 8.28
C ASP A 61 6.82 -9.16 8.74
N ARG A 62 5.95 -8.42 9.43
CA ARG A 62 4.67 -8.93 9.94
C ARG A 62 3.51 -8.03 9.57
N ILE A 63 2.34 -8.63 9.39
CA ILE A 63 1.09 -7.95 9.06
C ILE A 63 -0.02 -8.50 9.96
N ARG A 64 -0.97 -7.62 10.30
CA ARG A 64 -2.20 -7.91 11.02
C ARG A 64 -3.33 -7.23 10.24
N VAL A 65 -4.32 -8.00 9.83
CA VAL A 65 -5.48 -7.50 9.06
C VAL A 65 -6.73 -7.61 9.92
N GLY A 66 -7.48 -6.52 10.02
CA GLY A 66 -8.67 -6.41 10.84
C GLY A 66 -8.38 -6.09 12.31
N PRO A 67 -9.41 -5.60 13.04
CA PRO A 67 -9.29 -5.22 14.44
C PRO A 67 -8.90 -6.40 15.33
N ASN A 68 -9.35 -7.61 15.02
CA ASN A 68 -9.05 -8.83 15.78
C ASN A 68 -8.06 -9.77 15.07
N GLY A 69 -7.34 -9.25 14.06
CA GLY A 69 -6.38 -10.05 13.31
C GLY A 69 -5.20 -10.53 14.15
N LYS A 70 -4.71 -11.74 13.88
CA LYS A 70 -3.45 -12.23 14.44
C LYS A 70 -2.26 -11.70 13.63
N TRP A 71 -1.17 -11.42 14.33
CA TRP A 71 0.10 -11.10 13.66
C TRP A 71 0.62 -12.32 12.92
N GLN A 72 0.76 -12.20 11.61
CA GLN A 72 1.32 -13.23 10.75
C GLN A 72 2.51 -12.70 9.94
N PRO A 73 3.45 -13.55 9.52
CA PRO A 73 4.53 -13.15 8.62
C PRO A 73 3.98 -12.65 7.30
N MET A 74 4.51 -11.54 6.77
CA MET A 74 4.05 -11.01 5.47
C MET A 74 4.21 -12.02 4.32
N ARG A 75 5.24 -12.86 4.40
CA ARG A 75 5.50 -13.92 3.41
C ARG A 75 4.41 -14.99 3.34
N ASP A 76 3.64 -15.14 4.42
CA ASP A 76 2.55 -16.11 4.50
C ASP A 76 1.22 -15.45 4.09
N TYR A 77 1.15 -14.11 4.13
CA TYR A 77 -0.01 -13.33 3.73
C TYR A 77 -0.06 -13.01 2.23
N PHE A 78 1.09 -12.70 1.63
CA PHE A 78 1.19 -12.44 0.19
C PHE A 78 1.54 -13.73 -0.54
N ASP A 79 0.84 -14.02 -1.65
CA ASP A 79 1.21 -15.15 -2.51
C ASP A 79 2.63 -14.92 -3.03
N LYS A 80 3.44 -16.00 -3.06
CA LYS A 80 4.84 -15.94 -3.49
C LYS A 80 4.90 -15.41 -4.93
N PRO A 81 5.53 -14.25 -5.19
CA PRO A 81 5.81 -13.86 -6.55
C PRO A 81 6.79 -14.87 -7.16
N GLY A 82 6.70 -15.11 -8.47
CA GLY A 82 7.77 -15.80 -9.21
C GLY A 82 9.12 -15.10 -8.98
N MET A 83 10.22 -15.82 -9.19
CA MET A 83 11.58 -15.44 -8.75
C MET A 83 12.03 -14.01 -9.17
N PHE A 84 11.47 -13.47 -10.25
CA PHE A 84 11.78 -12.13 -10.78
C PHE A 84 10.65 -11.10 -10.65
N SER A 85 9.52 -11.47 -10.04
CA SER A 85 8.35 -10.59 -9.97
C SER A 85 8.38 -9.72 -8.73
N THR A 86 8.25 -8.40 -8.92
CA THR A 86 8.04 -7.44 -7.84
C THR A 86 6.57 -7.30 -7.45
N SER A 87 5.70 -8.13 -8.03
CA SER A 87 4.26 -8.08 -7.82
C SER A 87 3.89 -8.63 -6.45
N MET A 88 2.84 -8.09 -5.85
CA MET A 88 2.34 -8.52 -4.55
C MET A 88 0.88 -8.92 -4.69
N THR A 89 0.62 -10.22 -4.66
CA THR A 89 -0.73 -10.76 -4.73
C THR A 89 -1.24 -11.04 -3.32
N PHE A 90 -2.47 -10.64 -3.04
CA PHE A 90 -3.13 -10.83 -1.75
C PHE A 90 -4.60 -11.16 -1.95
N ARG A 91 -5.21 -11.76 -0.92
CA ARG A 91 -6.65 -11.99 -0.86
C ARG A 91 -7.29 -10.93 0.02
N SER A 92 -8.27 -10.21 -0.51
CA SER A 92 -9.05 -9.23 0.24
C SER A 92 -10.11 -9.92 1.12
N ASN A 93 -10.66 -9.18 2.07
CA ASN A 93 -11.80 -9.57 2.91
C ASN A 93 -13.01 -10.12 2.12
N ASN A 94 -13.28 -9.62 0.92
CA ASN A 94 -14.33 -10.08 0.01
C ASN A 94 -14.00 -11.41 -0.71
N GLY A 95 -12.88 -12.06 -0.35
CA GLY A 95 -12.43 -13.31 -0.95
C GLY A 95 -11.75 -13.17 -2.31
N VAL A 96 -11.75 -11.98 -2.92
CA VAL A 96 -11.16 -11.71 -4.24
C VAL A 96 -9.64 -11.58 -4.12
N LYS A 97 -8.93 -12.18 -5.08
CA LYS A 97 -7.48 -12.02 -5.21
C LYS A 97 -7.13 -10.81 -6.07
N TYR A 98 -6.28 -9.95 -5.52
CA TYR A 98 -5.77 -8.75 -6.18
C TYR A 98 -4.24 -8.80 -6.24
N THR A 99 -3.67 -8.10 -7.23
CA THR A 99 -2.23 -8.02 -7.43
C THR A 99 -1.81 -6.57 -7.59
N TRP A 100 -0.93 -6.11 -6.71
CA TRP A 100 -0.18 -4.87 -6.91
C TRP A 100 1.02 -5.14 -7.81
N LYS A 101 1.18 -4.33 -8.86
CA LYS A 101 2.34 -4.38 -9.76
C LYS A 101 2.79 -2.98 -10.15
N GLU A 102 4.06 -2.85 -10.48
CA GLU A 102 4.60 -1.63 -11.06
C GLU A 102 4.37 -1.64 -12.58
N HIS A 103 3.87 -0.53 -13.11
CA HIS A 103 3.59 -0.35 -14.52
C HIS A 103 3.98 1.07 -14.93
N HIS A 104 4.97 1.20 -15.82
CA HIS A 104 5.58 2.48 -16.21
C HIS A 104 5.93 3.40 -15.02
N GLY A 105 6.49 2.83 -13.95
CA GLY A 105 6.85 3.62 -12.76
C GLY A 105 5.70 3.99 -11.83
N HIS A 106 4.45 3.68 -12.19
CA HIS A 106 3.26 3.81 -11.36
C HIS A 106 2.93 2.50 -10.66
N LEU A 107 2.28 2.58 -9.49
CA LEU A 107 1.78 1.39 -8.80
C LEU A 107 0.32 1.19 -9.20
N ILE A 108 -0.02 0.02 -9.74
CA ILE A 108 -1.37 -0.31 -10.17
C ILE A 108 -1.84 -1.61 -9.51
N MET A 109 -3.14 -1.71 -9.24
CA MET A 109 -3.79 -2.93 -8.76
C MET A 109 -4.61 -3.54 -9.88
N THR A 110 -4.53 -4.85 -10.05
CA THR A 110 -5.39 -5.61 -10.96
C THR A 110 -6.07 -6.76 -10.21
N ARG A 111 -7.20 -7.25 -10.70
CA ARG A 111 -7.71 -8.56 -10.27
C ARG A 111 -6.75 -9.65 -10.75
N SER A 112 -6.46 -10.63 -9.91
CA SER A 112 -5.55 -11.73 -10.28
C SER A 112 -6.05 -12.44 -11.54
N GLY A 113 -5.17 -12.62 -12.53
CA GLY A 113 -5.48 -13.27 -13.80
C GLY A 113 -6.28 -12.44 -14.81
N LYS A 114 -6.66 -11.19 -14.50
CA LYS A 114 -7.35 -10.30 -15.45
C LYS A 114 -6.46 -9.14 -15.90
N LYS A 115 -6.66 -8.72 -17.16
CA LYS A 115 -6.12 -7.46 -17.69
C LYS A 115 -7.05 -6.31 -17.30
N GLY A 116 -6.49 -5.16 -16.94
CA GLY A 116 -7.24 -3.98 -16.50
C GLY A 116 -6.88 -3.55 -15.08
N ALA A 117 -6.51 -2.28 -14.93
CA ALA A 117 -6.25 -1.67 -13.62
C ALA A 117 -7.58 -1.37 -12.92
N LEU A 118 -7.70 -1.82 -11.68
CA LEU A 118 -8.81 -1.46 -10.79
C LEU A 118 -8.48 -0.23 -9.96
N ILE A 119 -7.20 -0.07 -9.61
CA ILE A 119 -6.71 1.08 -8.86
C ILE A 119 -5.37 1.53 -9.45
N LYS A 120 -5.18 2.84 -9.56
CA LYS A 120 -3.92 3.47 -9.99
C LYS A 120 -3.45 4.47 -8.94
N TYR A 121 -2.17 4.41 -8.60
CA TYR A 121 -1.55 5.41 -7.73
C TYR A 121 -0.88 6.51 -8.55
N HIS A 122 -1.36 7.73 -8.34
CA HIS A 122 -0.83 8.96 -8.93
C HIS A 122 0.02 9.68 -7.88
N ARG A 123 1.34 9.44 -7.95
CA ARG A 123 2.31 10.12 -7.10
C ARG A 123 2.66 11.47 -7.71
N ASN A 124 2.27 12.53 -7.03
CA ASN A 124 2.57 13.90 -7.44
C ASN A 124 3.64 14.50 -6.51
N ARG A 125 4.58 15.26 -7.09
CA ARG A 125 5.62 15.98 -6.34
C ARG A 125 5.13 17.35 -5.87
N TRP A 126 4.29 17.99 -6.66
CA TRP A 126 3.82 19.38 -6.47
C TRP A 126 2.35 19.47 -6.10
N LYS A 127 1.56 18.42 -6.38
CA LYS A 127 0.14 18.31 -6.05
C LYS A 127 -0.07 17.19 -5.04
N SER A 128 -1.25 17.14 -4.44
CA SER A 128 -1.65 16.00 -3.60
C SER A 128 -1.60 14.72 -4.42
N SER A 129 -0.96 13.69 -3.86
CA SER A 129 -0.99 12.35 -4.43
C SER A 129 -2.38 11.74 -4.19
N TYR A 130 -2.83 10.86 -5.08
CA TYR A 130 -4.13 10.21 -4.93
C TYR A 130 -4.13 8.78 -5.46
N LEU A 131 -5.02 7.97 -4.92
CA LEU A 131 -5.39 6.66 -5.47
C LEU A 131 -6.68 6.81 -6.26
N GLU A 132 -6.59 6.57 -7.56
CA GLU A 132 -7.74 6.52 -8.46
C GLU A 132 -8.31 5.10 -8.45
N VAL A 133 -9.52 4.95 -7.92
CA VAL A 133 -10.31 3.73 -7.92
C VAL A 133 -11.18 3.74 -9.17
N LEU A 134 -10.88 2.85 -10.11
CA LEU A 134 -11.56 2.73 -11.41
C LEU A 134 -12.79 1.82 -11.35
N ASP A 135 -12.84 0.93 -10.36
CA ASP A 135 -13.90 -0.04 -10.16
C ASP A 135 -14.45 0.06 -8.73
N SER A 136 -15.72 0.47 -8.60
CA SER A 136 -16.40 0.67 -7.31
C SER A 136 -16.57 -0.62 -6.52
N SER A 137 -16.51 -1.80 -7.14
CA SER A 137 -16.55 -3.08 -6.42
C SER A 137 -15.39 -3.25 -5.43
N THR A 138 -14.32 -2.47 -5.60
CA THR A 138 -13.17 -2.47 -4.70
C THR A 138 -13.40 -1.68 -3.41
N ILE A 139 -14.45 -0.85 -3.33
CA ILE A 139 -14.76 -0.04 -2.14
C ILE A 139 -15.02 -0.94 -0.92
N ASN A 140 -15.64 -2.11 -1.10
CA ASN A 140 -15.88 -3.05 0.00
C ASN A 140 -14.59 -3.69 0.57
N GLY A 141 -13.50 -3.64 -0.19
CA GLY A 141 -12.19 -4.16 0.21
C GLY A 141 -11.18 -3.10 0.61
N LEU A 142 -11.60 -1.83 0.76
CA LEU A 142 -10.70 -0.70 0.85
C LEU A 142 -9.69 -0.83 2.00
N ASP A 143 -10.11 -1.34 3.16
CA ASP A 143 -9.24 -1.56 4.34
C ASP A 143 -7.99 -2.39 3.98
N THR A 144 -8.22 -3.51 3.30
CA THR A 144 -7.14 -4.45 2.94
C THR A 144 -6.33 -3.90 1.77
N ILE A 145 -7.00 -3.25 0.82
CA ILE A 145 -6.39 -2.62 -0.34
C ILE A 145 -5.44 -1.48 0.09
N LEU A 146 -5.88 -0.58 0.97
CA LEU A 146 -5.04 0.51 1.48
C LEU A 146 -3.87 -0.03 2.32
N LEU A 147 -4.13 -1.02 3.18
CA LEU A 147 -3.06 -1.63 3.98
C LEU A 147 -1.97 -2.25 3.09
N THR A 148 -2.37 -3.01 2.07
CA THR A 148 -1.42 -3.65 1.15
C THR A 148 -0.76 -2.65 0.20
N PHE A 149 -1.47 -1.59 -0.20
CA PHE A 149 -0.91 -0.46 -0.94
C PHE A 149 0.25 0.19 -0.18
N LEU A 150 0.08 0.51 1.12
CA LEU A 150 1.12 1.14 1.93
C LEU A 150 2.38 0.27 1.99
N ILE A 151 2.21 -1.05 2.09
CA ILE A 151 3.33 -2.00 2.08
C ILE A 151 4.00 -2.02 0.70
N ALA A 152 3.21 -2.11 -0.37
CA ALA A 152 3.71 -2.19 -1.76
C ALA A 152 4.46 -0.92 -2.16
N GLU A 153 3.91 0.27 -1.91
CA GLU A 153 4.54 1.55 -2.19
C GLU A 153 5.81 1.74 -1.35
N ARG A 154 5.82 1.30 -0.09
CA ARG A 154 7.04 1.33 0.72
C ARG A 154 8.14 0.43 0.18
N LYS A 155 7.82 -0.82 -0.17
CA LYS A 155 8.80 -1.76 -0.76
C LYS A 155 9.35 -1.21 -2.08
N LYS A 156 8.49 -0.58 -2.89
CA LYS A 156 8.88 0.12 -4.12
C LYS A 156 9.85 1.27 -3.83
N ARG A 157 9.57 2.16 -2.87
CA ARG A 157 10.48 3.25 -2.48
C ARG A 157 11.84 2.74 -2.02
N LYS A 158 11.87 1.71 -1.16
CA LYS A 158 13.13 1.09 -0.69
C LYS A 158 13.94 0.49 -1.84
N ARG A 159 13.29 -0.21 -2.78
CA ARG A 159 13.99 -0.76 -3.97
C ARG A 159 14.59 0.33 -4.85
N ARG A 160 13.92 1.48 -5.00
CA ARG A 160 14.46 2.63 -5.74
C ARG A 160 15.69 3.20 -5.03
N GLU A 161 15.61 3.42 -3.72
CA GLU A 161 16.75 3.88 -2.91
C GLU A 161 17.97 2.95 -3.04
N THR A 162 17.77 1.63 -2.93
CA THR A 162 18.86 0.65 -3.10
C THR A 162 19.45 0.64 -4.51
N ARG A 163 18.62 0.77 -5.55
CA ARG A 163 19.10 0.84 -6.94
C ARG A 163 19.89 2.12 -7.21
N THR A 164 19.43 3.26 -6.70
CA THR A 164 20.15 4.54 -6.82
C THR A 164 21.50 4.46 -6.12
N GLN A 165 21.55 3.94 -4.89
CA GLN A 165 22.82 3.76 -4.16
C GLN A 165 23.79 2.81 -4.89
N GLN A 166 23.28 1.72 -5.48
CA GLN A 166 24.11 0.82 -6.29
C GLN A 166 24.63 1.50 -7.57
N ALA A 167 23.79 2.26 -8.27
CA ALA A 167 24.19 2.98 -9.47
C ALA A 167 25.22 4.08 -9.16
N GLU A 168 25.04 4.81 -8.06
CA GLU A 168 26.00 5.81 -7.56
C GLU A 168 27.32 5.14 -7.17
N ALA A 169 27.29 4.02 -6.46
CA ALA A 169 28.50 3.27 -6.09
C ALA A 169 29.28 2.78 -7.33
N ILE A 170 28.58 2.28 -8.35
CA ILE A 170 29.18 1.86 -9.63
C ILE A 170 29.75 3.06 -10.39
N ALA A 171 29.04 4.18 -10.43
CA ALA A 171 29.50 5.41 -11.10
C ALA A 171 30.68 6.08 -10.38
N SER A 172 30.77 5.96 -9.04
CA SER A 172 31.91 6.43 -8.25
C SER A 172 33.11 5.48 -8.26
N GLY A 173 32.94 4.27 -8.81
CA GLY A 173 33.90 3.17 -8.78
C GLY A 173 34.62 2.93 -10.11
N VAL A 174 35.02 3.99 -10.83
CA VAL A 174 36.00 3.91 -11.93
C VAL A 174 37.03 5.01 -11.74
N GLY A 175 38.19 4.60 -11.25
CA GLY A 175 39.36 5.42 -10.97
C GLY A 175 40.34 4.65 -10.07
N GLY A 176 40.55 3.37 -10.37
CA GLY A 176 41.61 2.54 -9.81
C GLY A 176 42.54 2.14 -10.94
#